data_AF-A0A8T0DS16-F1
#
_entry.id   AF-A0A8T0DS16-F1
#
_cell.length_a   1.000
_cell.length_b   1.000
_cell.length_c   1.000
_cell.angle_alpha   90.00
_cell.angle_beta   90.00
_cell.angle_gamma   90.00
#
_symmetry.space_group_name_H-M   'P 1'
#
loop_
_entity.id
_entity.type
_entity.pdbx_description
1 polymer ?
#
loop_
_entity_poly.entity_id
_entity_poly.type
_entity_poly.pdbx_seq_one_letter_code
_entity_poly.pdbx_strand_id
1 'polypeptide(L)'
;MSDFGWGHTDVRIHNQPLANMKPDTIYEFGLNLIYTNDTFGRFPMPGSGDICACKTHADVPSKPLNLQYHYLQENQYSLEWTPDSDNGEPIITYDLKTA
;
A
#
# COMPACT_ATOMS: atom_id res chain seq x y z
N MET A 1 3.03 -27.32 -48.66
CA MET A 1 4.16 -26.39 -48.61
C MET A 1 3.83 -25.36 -47.55
N SER A 2 4.43 -25.57 -46.36
CA SER A 2 4.54 -24.73 -45.15
C SER A 2 3.41 -23.78 -44.74
N ASP A 3 2.54 -24.28 -43.86
CA ASP A 3 1.83 -23.54 -42.83
C ASP A 3 2.82 -23.11 -41.73
N PHE A 4 3.17 -21.82 -41.65
CA PHE A 4 3.76 -21.25 -40.44
C PHE A 4 2.94 -20.02 -40.03
N GLY A 5 1.77 -20.31 -39.48
CA GLY A 5 1.03 -19.37 -38.66
C GLY A 5 1.79 -19.15 -37.36
N TRP A 6 2.69 -18.16 -37.35
CA TRP A 6 3.19 -17.58 -36.10
C TRP A 6 2.09 -16.68 -35.51
N GLY A 7 0.97 -17.28 -35.13
CA GLY A 7 0.10 -16.68 -34.13
C GLY A 7 0.88 -16.75 -32.82
N HIS A 8 1.27 -15.59 -32.29
CA HIS A 8 1.86 -15.50 -30.95
C HIS A 8 0.94 -16.25 -30.00
N THR A 9 1.39 -17.43 -29.57
CA THR A 9 0.68 -18.32 -28.66
C THR A 9 0.30 -17.54 -27.41
N ASP A 10 -1.00 -17.43 -27.18
CA ASP A 10 -1.70 -16.98 -25.98
C ASP A 10 -0.84 -16.26 -24.94
N VAL A 11 -0.85 -14.92 -24.95
CA VAL A 11 -0.33 -14.12 -23.83
C VAL A 11 -1.11 -14.52 -22.58
N ARG A 12 -0.49 -15.33 -21.72
CA ARG A 12 -1.05 -15.68 -20.43
C ARG A 12 -0.69 -14.57 -19.45
N ILE A 13 -1.66 -13.72 -19.16
CA ILE A 13 -1.53 -12.68 -18.13
C ILE A 13 -1.59 -13.37 -16.77
N HIS A 14 -0.57 -13.15 -15.95
CA HIS A 14 -0.54 -13.60 -14.57
C HIS A 14 -0.70 -12.40 -13.65
N ASN A 15 -1.86 -12.30 -13.01
CA ASN A 15 -2.12 -11.26 -12.02
C ASN A 15 -1.69 -11.77 -10.64
N GLN A 16 -0.73 -11.10 -10.03
CA GLN A 16 -0.30 -11.39 -8.66
C GLN A 16 -0.85 -10.29 -7.74
N PRO A 17 -1.88 -10.55 -6.92
CA PRO A 17 -2.36 -9.57 -5.96
C PRO A 17 -1.29 -9.34 -4.88
N LEU A 18 -0.98 -8.07 -4.62
CA LEU A 18 -0.15 -7.66 -3.50
C LEU A 18 -1.05 -7.31 -2.31
N ALA A 19 -0.70 -7.80 -1.13
CA ALA A 19 -1.45 -7.58 0.10
C ALA A 19 -0.51 -7.07 1.19
N ASN A 20 -1.09 -6.50 2.26
CA ASN A 20 -0.38 -5.97 3.43
C ASN A 20 0.67 -4.90 3.08
N MET A 21 0.40 -4.10 2.04
CA MET A 21 1.20 -2.94 1.70
C MET A 21 0.90 -1.82 2.69
N LYS A 22 1.88 -0.96 2.96
CA LYS A 22 1.66 0.21 3.81
C LYS A 22 0.71 1.19 3.10
N PRO A 23 -0.20 1.85 3.84
CA PRO A 23 -1.06 2.87 3.26
C PRO A 23 -0.24 4.10 2.85
N ASP A 24 -0.77 4.86 1.89
CA ASP A 24 -0.20 6.09 1.32
C ASP A 24 1.30 6.03 0.97
N THR A 25 1.76 4.86 0.54
CA THR A 25 3.18 4.58 0.31
C THR A 25 3.44 4.32 -1.17
N ILE A 26 4.49 4.96 -1.71
CA ILE A 26 4.96 4.70 -3.08
C ILE A 26 5.81 3.43 -3.08
N TYR A 27 5.46 2.49 -3.94
CA TYR A 27 6.22 1.28 -4.20
C TYR A 27 6.72 1.30 -5.64
N GLU A 28 8.00 0.99 -5.81
CA GLU A 28 8.62 0.77 -7.11
C GLU A 28 8.69 -0.72 -7.41
N PHE A 29 8.40 -1.07 -8.65
CA PHE A 29 8.33 -2.45 -9.12
C PHE A 29 9.34 -2.69 -10.22
N GLY A 30 9.95 -3.87 -10.15
CA GLY A 30 10.79 -4.40 -11.21
C GLY A 30 10.62 -5.91 -11.34
N LEU A 31 10.85 -6.42 -12.53
CA LEU A 31 10.81 -7.84 -12.85
C LEU A 31 12.20 -8.29 -13.33
N ASN A 32 12.60 -9.48 -12.88
CA ASN A 32 13.74 -10.19 -13.43
C ASN A 32 13.20 -11.31 -14.34
N LEU A 33 13.53 -11.25 -15.62
CA LEU A 33 13.31 -12.34 -16.56
C LEU A 33 14.53 -13.27 -16.50
N ILE A 34 14.36 -14.49 -15.99
CA ILE A 34 15.44 -15.47 -15.87
C ILE A 34 15.37 -16.42 -17.07
N TYR A 35 16.49 -16.58 -17.76
CA TYR A 35 16.62 -17.49 -18.91
C TYR A 35 17.17 -18.85 -18.48
N THR A 36 16.98 -19.88 -19.30
CA THR A 36 17.43 -21.25 -19.04
C THR A 36 18.95 -21.41 -18.97
N ASN A 37 19.71 -20.41 -19.41
CA ASN A 37 21.17 -20.36 -19.34
C ASN A 37 21.67 -19.58 -18.12
N ASP A 38 20.84 -19.41 -17.09
CA ASP A 38 21.08 -18.66 -15.85
C ASP A 38 21.43 -17.17 -16.01
N THR A 39 21.23 -16.63 -17.21
CA THR A 39 21.27 -15.18 -17.43
C THR A 39 19.93 -14.54 -17.07
N PHE A 40 19.91 -13.23 -16.87
CA PHE A 40 18.67 -12.51 -16.60
C PHE A 40 18.58 -11.16 -17.33
N GLY A 41 17.35 -10.78 -17.68
CA GLY A 41 16.98 -9.43 -18.06
C GLY A 41 16.26 -8.73 -16.91
N ARG A 42 16.41 -7.40 -16.81
CA ARG A 42 15.70 -6.57 -15.83
C ARG A 42 14.72 -5.64 -16.52
N PHE A 43 13.56 -5.47 -15.91
CA PHE A 43 12.55 -4.51 -16.32
C PHE A 43 12.09 -3.68 -15.11
N PRO A 44 12.02 -2.33 -15.19
CA PRO A 44 12.54 -1.51 -16.28
C PRO A 44 14.05 -1.66 -16.46
N MET A 45 14.57 -1.36 -17.66
CA MET A 45 15.99 -1.55 -17.96
C MET A 45 16.84 -0.58 -17.13
N PRO A 46 17.91 -1.02 -16.46
CA PRO A 46 18.77 -0.12 -15.70
C PRO A 46 19.30 1.02 -16.57
N GLY A 47 19.11 2.26 -16.13
CA GLY A 47 19.54 3.46 -16.88
C GLY A 47 18.57 3.94 -17.97
N SER A 48 17.43 3.26 -18.19
CA SER A 48 16.37 3.76 -19.10
C SER A 48 15.72 5.05 -18.61
N GLY A 49 15.70 5.27 -17.29
CA GLY A 49 14.91 6.32 -16.66
C GLY A 49 13.43 5.95 -16.49
N ASP A 50 13.01 4.79 -17.01
CA ASP A 50 11.66 4.28 -16.80
C ASP A 50 11.48 3.83 -15.35
N ILE A 51 10.39 4.26 -14.73
CA ILE A 51 10.02 3.89 -13.36
C ILE A 51 8.62 3.29 -13.42
N CYS A 52 8.49 2.07 -12.90
CA CYS A 52 7.20 1.45 -12.65
C CYS A 52 6.88 1.64 -11.17
N ALA A 53 6.11 2.67 -10.83
CA ALA A 53 5.75 2.97 -9.45
C ALA A 53 4.25 3.18 -9.30
N CYS A 54 3.70 2.69 -8.20
CA CYS A 54 2.32 2.94 -7.81
C CYS A 54 2.29 3.42 -6.36
N LYS A 55 1.41 4.37 -6.06
CA LYS A 55 1.12 4.79 -4.69
C LYS A 55 -0.10 4.02 -4.19
N THR A 56 -0.01 3.43 -3.01
CA THR A 56 -1.18 2.84 -2.33
C THR A 56 -2.13 3.95 -1.88
N HIS A 57 -3.40 3.61 -1.73
CA HIS A 57 -4.37 4.53 -1.14
C HIS A 57 -4.07 4.73 0.36
N ALA A 58 -4.55 5.84 0.91
CA ALA A 58 -4.69 5.97 2.35
C ALA A 58 -5.67 4.93 2.89
N ASP A 59 -5.61 4.67 4.19
CA ASP A 59 -6.46 3.71 4.88
C ASP A 59 -7.07 4.34 6.15
N VAL A 60 -8.00 3.62 6.77
CA VAL A 60 -8.67 4.05 7.99
C VAL A 60 -7.63 4.37 9.08
N PRO A 61 -7.70 5.55 9.74
CA PRO A 61 -6.79 5.89 10.83
C PRO A 61 -6.83 4.86 11.96
N SER A 62 -5.68 4.70 12.62
CA SER A 62 -5.58 3.88 13.82
C SER A 62 -6.36 4.48 14.99
N LYS A 63 -6.80 3.60 15.90
CA LYS A 63 -7.47 4.03 17.13
C LYS A 63 -6.52 4.92 17.96
N PRO A 64 -7.03 5.98 18.61
CA PRO A 64 -6.23 6.79 19.52
C PRO A 64 -5.64 5.96 20.66
N LEU A 65 -4.53 6.43 21.20
CA LEU A 65 -3.81 5.81 22.30
C LEU A 65 -3.99 6.62 23.59
N ASN A 66 -3.74 5.97 24.72
CA ASN A 66 -3.62 6.62 26.03
C ASN A 66 -4.81 7.50 26.41
N LEU A 67 -6.04 7.01 26.21
CA LEU A 67 -7.23 7.74 26.68
C LEU A 67 -7.19 7.87 28.21
N GLN A 68 -7.03 9.10 28.69
CA GLN A 68 -7.05 9.45 30.10
C GLN A 68 -8.30 10.26 30.43
N TYR A 69 -8.82 10.04 31.63
CA TYR A 69 -9.95 10.76 32.18
C TYR A 69 -9.49 11.51 33.43
N HIS A 70 -9.82 12.79 33.47
CA HIS A 70 -9.56 13.63 34.63
C HIS A 70 -10.90 14.14 35.16
N TYR A 71 -11.26 13.70 36.36
CA TYR A 71 -12.40 14.27 37.06
C TYR A 71 -12.11 15.73 37.40
N LEU A 72 -13.05 16.60 37.05
CA LEU A 72 -12.96 18.02 37.40
C LEU A 72 -13.84 18.29 38.62
N GLN A 73 -15.16 18.14 38.45
CA GLN A 73 -16.16 18.29 39.50
C GLN A 73 -17.53 17.79 39.03
N GLU A 74 -18.36 17.31 39.94
CA GLU A 74 -19.74 16.86 39.68
C GLU A 74 -19.80 15.87 38.50
N ASN A 75 -20.46 16.25 37.40
CA ASN A 75 -20.60 15.46 36.19
C ASN A 75 -19.70 15.99 35.04
N GLN A 76 -18.60 16.68 35.39
CA GLN A 76 -17.63 17.22 34.45
C GLN A 76 -16.32 16.44 34.49
N TYR A 77 -15.87 16.05 33.30
CA TYR A 77 -14.65 15.29 33.08
C TYR A 77 -13.88 15.93 31.92
N SER A 78 -12.56 16.02 32.05
CA SER A 78 -11.67 16.26 30.92
C SER A 78 -11.19 14.92 30.36
N LEU A 79 -11.05 14.85 29.04
CA LEU A 79 -10.55 13.67 28.34
C LEU A 79 -9.35 14.09 27.50
N GLU A 80 -8.29 13.32 27.58
CA GLU A 80 -7.06 13.53 26.84
C GLU A 80 -6.63 12.22 26.19
N TRP A 81 -6.13 12.29 24.97
CA TRP A 81 -5.64 11.13 24.24
C TRP A 81 -4.51 11.54 23.29
N THR A 82 -3.76 10.55 22.83
CA THR A 82 -2.71 10.73 21.80
C THR A 82 -3.24 10.22 20.46
N PRO A 83 -3.20 11.02 19.38
CA PRO A 83 -3.41 10.52 18.03
C PRO A 83 -2.43 9.38 17.72
N ASP A 84 -2.88 8.38 16.96
CA ASP A 84 -2.01 7.36 16.39
C ASP A 84 -1.83 7.61 14.89
N SER A 85 -1.35 6.62 14.13
CA SER A 85 -1.21 6.67 12.68
C SER A 85 -2.50 7.14 11.99
N ASP A 86 -2.37 8.16 11.16
CA ASP A 86 -3.43 8.69 10.31
C ASP A 86 -3.61 7.86 9.02
N ASN A 87 -2.67 6.93 8.78
CA ASN A 87 -2.62 6.04 7.62
C ASN A 87 -2.75 6.78 6.28
N GLY A 88 -2.18 7.98 6.21
CA GLY A 88 -1.95 8.69 4.95
C GLY A 88 -2.84 9.89 4.69
N GLU A 89 -3.92 10.07 5.45
CA GLU A 89 -4.76 11.25 5.38
C GLU A 89 -4.95 11.89 6.76
N PRO A 90 -4.90 13.23 6.86
CA PRO A 90 -5.02 13.90 8.16
C PRO A 90 -6.31 13.54 8.90
N ILE A 91 -6.19 13.29 10.20
CA ILE A 91 -7.35 13.07 11.07
C ILE A 91 -8.13 14.39 11.21
N ILE A 92 -9.40 14.37 10.80
CA ILE A 92 -10.28 15.56 10.80
C ILE A 92 -11.14 15.70 12.06
N THR A 93 -11.50 14.59 12.72
CA THR A 93 -12.39 14.58 13.89
C THR A 93 -12.20 13.30 14.71
N TYR A 94 -12.71 13.32 15.94
CA TYR A 94 -12.81 12.14 16.81
C TYR A 94 -14.26 11.94 17.27
N ASP A 95 -14.78 10.73 17.07
CA ASP A 95 -16.11 10.36 17.54
C ASP A 95 -16.01 9.67 18.91
N LEU A 96 -16.40 10.39 19.95
CA LEU A 96 -16.52 9.83 21.30
C LEU A 96 -17.89 9.19 21.47
N LYS A 97 -17.91 7.92 21.91
CA LYS A 97 -19.15 7.17 22.17
C LYS A 97 -19.11 6.60 23.58
N THR A 98 -20.25 6.64 24.27
CA THR A 98 -20.44 5.88 25.50
C THR A 98 -20.54 4.40 25.16
N ALA A 99 -19.90 3.53 25.95
CA ALA A 99 -20.01 2.07 25.81
C ALA A 99 -21.41 1.56 26.16
#